data_AF-A0A371BUL3-F1
#
_entry.id   AF-A0A371BUL3-F1
#
_cell.length_a   1.000
_cell.length_b   1.000
_cell.length_c   1.000
_cell.angle_alpha   90.00
_cell.angle_beta   90.00
_cell.angle_gamma   90.00
#
_symmetry.space_group_name_H-M   'P 1'
#
loop_
_entity.id
_entity.type
_entity.pdbx_description
1 polymer ?
#
loop_
_entity_poly.entity_id
_entity_poly.type
_entity_poly.pdbx_seq_one_letter_code
_entity_poly.pdbx_strand_id
1 'polypeptide(L)' 'MTTDHCVTISATTSSEADEKLNSSVRQLLDLAKENPTRGILVTKRGAGQFTVELSDHVPYGQTWESVQLLDSAN' A
#
# COMPACT_ATOMS: atom_id res chain seq x y z
N MET A 1 -5.32 8.90 18.41
CA MET A 1 -6.11 8.03 17.53
C MET A 1 -5.33 7.91 16.25
N THR A 2 -4.57 6.85 16.06
CA THR A 2 -3.71 6.67 14.89
C THR A 2 -4.60 6.23 13.74
N THR A 3 -4.94 7.18 12.88
CA THR A 3 -5.59 6.89 11.60
C THR A 3 -4.64 5.98 10.84
N ASP A 4 -4.97 4.70 10.78
CA ASP A 4 -4.31 3.75 9.90
C ASP A 4 -4.64 4.21 8.48
N HIS A 5 -3.70 4.92 7.86
CA HIS A 5 -3.88 5.46 6.52
C HIS A 5 -3.72 4.31 5.54
N CYS A 6 -4.79 3.53 5.35
CA CYS A 6 -4.86 2.45 4.38
C CYS A 6 -5.71 2.86 3.17
N VAL A 7 -5.18 2.61 1.98
CA VAL A 7 -5.83 2.87 0.70
C VAL A 7 -5.96 1.56 -0.03
N THR A 8 -7.20 1.13 -0.26
CA THR A 8 -7.46 -0.05 -1.09
C THR A 8 -7.67 0.38 -2.52
N ILE A 9 -6.85 -0.18 -3.41
CA ILE A 9 -6.86 0.05 -4.83
C ILE A 9 -7.45 -1.19 -5.50
N SER A 10 -8.52 -0.96 -6.25
CA SER A 10 -9.09 -1.92 -7.17
C SER A 10 -9.06 -1.35 -8.57
N ALA A 11 -8.44 -2.07 -9.48
CA ALA A 11 -8.32 -1.73 -10.89
C ALA A 11 -8.58 -2.97 -11.74
N THR A 12 -9.16 -2.78 -12.91
CA THR A 12 -9.41 -3.85 -13.88
C THR A 12 -8.28 -3.99 -14.90
N THR A 13 -7.43 -2.96 -15.04
CA THR A 13 -6.29 -2.94 -15.96
C THR A 13 -5.01 -2.56 -15.23
N SER A 14 -3.87 -3.03 -15.77
CA SER A 14 -2.54 -2.73 -15.17
C SER A 14 -2.22 -1.24 -15.16
N SER A 15 -2.63 -0.50 -16.20
CA SER A 15 -2.39 0.95 -16.28
C SER A 15 -3.17 1.72 -15.22
N GLU A 16 -4.45 1.36 -15.03
CA GLU A 16 -5.28 1.98 -13.99
C GLU A 16 -4.79 1.61 -12.59
N ALA A 17 -4.31 0.38 -12.41
CA ALA A 17 -3.67 -0.05 -11.17
C ALA A 17 -2.44 0.82 -10.89
N ASP A 18 -1.54 0.98 -11.85
CA ASP A 18 -0.31 1.76 -11.72
C ASP A 18 -0.60 3.23 -11.36
N GLU A 19 -1.54 3.88 -12.05
CA GLU A 19 -1.89 5.28 -11.75
C GLU A 19 -2.47 5.43 -10.34
N LYS A 20 -3.42 4.56 -9.96
CA LYS A 20 -4.01 4.58 -8.61
C LYS A 20 -2.97 4.29 -7.54
N LEU A 21 -2.04 3.37 -7.81
CA LEU A 21 -1.00 2.96 -6.88
C LEU A 21 0.04 4.05 -6.71
N ASN A 22 0.51 4.64 -7.80
CA ASN A 22 1.45 5.75 -7.76
C ASN A 22 0.85 6.98 -7.07
N SER A 23 -0.43 7.29 -7.32
CA SER A 23 -1.12 8.40 -6.63
C SER A 23 -1.26 8.13 -5.12
N SER A 24 -1.71 6.93 -4.75
CA SER A 24 -1.88 6.55 -3.34
C SER A 24 -0.55 6.51 -2.58
N VAL A 25 0.49 5.92 -3.19
CA VAL A 25 1.85 5.89 -2.64
C VAL A 25 2.38 7.30 -2.45
N ARG A 26 2.18 8.21 -3.42
CA ARG A 26 2.61 9.61 -3.27
C ARG A 26 1.92 10.30 -2.11
N GLN A 27 0.61 10.13 -1.94
CA GLN A 27 -0.11 10.71 -0.80
C GLN A 27 0.40 10.17 0.54
N LEU A 28 0.61 8.86 0.64
CA LEU A 28 1.13 8.23 1.85
C LEU A 28 2.59 8.63 2.12
N LEU A 29 3.40 8.81 1.06
CA LEU A 29 4.76 9.30 1.17
C LEU A 29 4.81 10.74 1.68
N ASP A 30 3.87 11.59 1.25
CA ASP A 30 3.75 12.97 1.73
C ASP A 30 3.39 12.99 3.23
N LEU A 31 2.40 12.19 3.64
CA LEU A 31 2.06 11.99 5.04
C LEU A 31 3.22 11.41 5.87
N ALA A 32 4.00 10.47 5.30
CA ALA A 32 5.18 9.93 5.94
C ALA A 32 6.30 10.96 6.08
N LYS A 33 6.43 11.91 5.14
CA LYS A 33 7.38 13.04 5.28
C LYS A 33 6.98 13.98 6.40
N GLU A 34 5.68 14.23 6.57
CA GLU A 34 5.17 15.01 7.70
C GLU A 34 5.41 14.28 9.03
N ASN A 35 5.33 12.95 9.03
CA ASN A 35 5.50 12.13 10.24
C ASN A 35 6.44 10.93 9.99
N PRO A 36 7.78 11.12 9.99
CA PRO A 36 8.78 10.14 9.57
C PRO A 36 9.02 9.05 10.62
N THR A 37 7.95 8.35 10.96
CA THR A 37 7.90 7.29 11.98
C THR A 37 7.47 5.96 11.38
N ARG A 38 6.80 5.99 10.22
CA ARG A 38 6.22 4.81 9.55
C ARG A 38 6.66 4.77 8.09
N GLY A 39 6.83 3.55 7.59
CA GLY A 39 7.07 3.26 6.18
C GLY A 39 5.78 2.83 5.48
N ILE A 40 5.91 2.54 4.19
CA ILE A 40 4.77 2.16 3.34
C ILE A 40 4.77 0.65 3.15
N LEU A 41 3.63 0.01 3.43
CA LEU A 41 3.39 -1.39 3.15
C LEU A 41 2.39 -1.50 1.99
N VAL A 42 2.81 -2.16 0.92
CA VAL A 42 1.98 -2.46 -0.25
C VAL A 42 1.62 -3.94 -0.20
N THR A 43 0.36 -4.25 0.05
CA THR A 43 -0.17 -5.62 0.04
C THR A 43 -0.94 -5.89 -1.24
N LYS A 44 -0.42 -6.74 -2.13
CA LYS A 44 -1.15 -7.23 -3.30
C LYS A 44 -2.13 -8.32 -2.86
N ARG A 45 -3.44 -8.05 -2.99
CA ARG A 45 -4.54 -8.95 -2.58
C ARG A 45 -5.01 -9.86 -3.71
N GLY A 46 -4.84 -9.46 -4.97
CA GLY A 46 -5.34 -10.22 -6.11
C GLY A 46 -5.03 -9.56 -7.46
N ALA A 47 -5.59 -10.11 -8.54
CA ALA A 47 -5.46 -9.51 -9.87
C ALA A 47 -6.10 -8.11 -9.89
N GLY A 48 -5.28 -7.06 -9.96
CA GLY A 48 -5.74 -5.68 -9.95
C GLY A 48 -6.19 -5.14 -8.59
N GLN A 49 -6.01 -5.91 -7.51
CA GLN A 49 -6.30 -5.46 -6.14
C GLN A 49 -5.01 -5.32 -5.33
N PHE A 50 -4.79 -4.11 -4.83
CA PHE A 50 -3.65 -3.74 -4.01
C PHE A 50 -4.15 -2.94 -2.80
N THR A 51 -3.47 -3.06 -1.68
CA THR A 51 -3.71 -2.26 -0.49
C THR A 51 -2.40 -1.55 -0.19
N VAL A 52 -2.43 -0.24 -0.02
CA VAL A 52 -1.26 0.55 0.34
C VAL A 52 -1.54 1.20 1.68
N GLU A 53 -0.70 0.96 2.67
CA GLU A 53 -0.92 1.46 4.03
C GLU A 53 0.37 1.98 4.67
N LEU A 54 0.26 2.94 5.59
CA LEU A 54 1.38 3.35 6.44
C LEU A 54 1.45 2.45 7.67
N SER A 55 2.46 1.59 7.69
CA SER A 55 2.64 0.62 8.78
C SER A 55 3.82 1.01 9.66
N ASP A 56 3.61 0.98 10.98
CA ASP A 56 4.68 1.06 11.98
C ASP A 56 5.64 -0.15 11.92
N HIS A 57 5.25 -1.23 11.22
CA HIS A 57 6.10 -2.39 10.99
C HIS A 57 7.19 -2.11 9.94
N VAL A 58 6.96 -1.14 9.06
CA VAL A 58 7.94 -0.75 8.05
C VAL A 58 8.64 0.51 8.58
N PRO A 59 9.98 0.52 8.66
CA PRO A 59 10.68 1.73 9.08
C PRO A 59 10.50 2.85 8.06
N TYR A 60 10.48 4.09 8.53
CA TYR A 60 10.44 5.25 7.65
C TYR A 60 11.59 5.21 6.64
N GLY A 61 11.28 5.53 5.38
CA GLY A 61 12.22 5.44 4.26
C GLY A 61 12.30 4.06 3.60
N GLN A 62 11.53 3.07 4.07
CA GLN A 62 11.33 1.81 3.38
C GLN A 62 9.91 1.67 2.85
N THR A 63 9.82 1.00 1.70
CA THR A 63 8.58 0.50 1.13
C THR A 63 8.69 -1.01 1.06
N TRP A 64 7.78 -1.72 1.73
CA TRP A 64 7.73 -3.17 1.69
C TRP A 64 6.55 -3.62 0.85
N GLU A 65 6.75 -4.67 0.07
CA GLU A 65 5.70 -5.29 -0.73
C GLU A 65 5.40 -6.68 -0.16
N SER A 66 4.13 -6.91 0.17
CA SER A 66 3.60 -8.22 0.54
C SER A 66 2.65 -8.70 -0.52
N VAL A 67 2.75 -9.97 -0.91
CA VAL A 67 1.74 -10.62 -1.74
C VAL A 67 0.90 -11.49 -0.83
N GLN A 68 -0.36 -11.12 -0.63
CA GLN A 68 -1.32 -12.01 -0.04
C GLN A 68 -1.98 -12.78 -1.18
N LEU A 69 -1.24 -13.76 -1.70
CA LEU A 69 -1.86 -14.80 -2.50
C LEU A 69 -2.87 -15.48 -1.58
N LEU A 70 -4.16 -15.39 -1.91
CA LEU A 70 -5.16 -16.26 -1.31
C LEU A 70 -4.80 -17.68 -1.79
N ASP A 71 -3.87 -18.31 -1.07
CA ASP A 71 -3.50 -19.70 -1.28
C ASP A 71 -4.79 -20.48 -1.10
N SER A 72 -5.38 -20.85 -2.23
CA SER A 72 -6.52 -21.74 -2.29
C SER A 72 -5.95 -23.12 -2.01
N ALA A 73 -5.81 -23.44 -0.74
CA ALA A 73 -5.50 -24.78 -0.25
C ALA A 73 -6.43 -25.01 0.94
N ASN A 74 -7.32 -25.99 0.96
CA ASN A 74 -7.71 -27.06 0.05
C ASN A 74 -9.07 -27.55 0.54
#